data_AF-A0AAD5XTW6-F1
#
_entry.id   AF-A0AAD5XTW6-F1
#
_cell.length_a   1.000
_cell.length_b   1.000
_cell.length_c   1.000
_cell.angle_alpha   90.00
_cell.angle_beta   90.00
_cell.angle_gamma   90.00
#
_symmetry.space_group_name_H-M   'P 1'
#
loop_
_entity.id
_entity.type
_entity.pdbx_description
1 polymer ?
#
loop_
_entity_poly.entity_id
_entity_poly.type
_entity_poly.pdbx_seq_one_letter_code
_entity_poly.pdbx_strand_id
1 'polypeptide(L)'
;MKLRTRTTHRIAGFALFLLPIFVLHFQISKERQARLQRVNPSVVRWTAWEPSDAQPQECSNAWQEQPDAEAFRALLTGTEHGALVLPWLDTSKFVTGPGKNLCGWVAIKGERGRFTVQGRPFSRVDAAAADSEDMIRNPAHLDFPPDGVSVRAIGTENGFERLIEVSDKFIAFEHELIEYRLYHTSVTLLDPDTYKLKVLLEYRGLDHLGDLMDAGRTPPISLPTIVSKDAKTLLDSVKVTGKRIDRSTYLGLPKCTGAGHVGRWVNATWLKKPLIASSWTSEEEAVREDLAEPLESYDGQVWVPYECRYQRWTYGAFRERCLTKWHKVTHWIGDSNLQRALKALTTGGAWCREWYDESSSECQCQGKELSVPHISNEVPSWSIIPYLPAYKNGNATFLLGLTESLQPNHYKSWSWKDIRDLAPGNTPATNLDTPTMVIINLPHSDTLPLSRPLPELLDSFQALIPHLHTKYAIRGIPIVIRTPQFSPTLARARTKIISRYFVDVLVAGLRPTTAVHVWDVHQMSEQASASARKRLAQCSLGHASRDFVDLENQALMNLMCNQQLAEEKAQHI
;
A
#
# COMPACT_ATOMS: atom_id res chain seq x y z
N MET A 1 41.62 77.61 4.65
CA MET A 1 41.50 76.27 4.06
C MET A 1 42.31 75.27 4.89
N LYS A 2 41.65 74.47 5.74
CA LYS A 2 42.23 73.32 6.45
C LYS A 2 41.23 72.18 6.31
N LEU A 3 41.47 71.25 5.38
CA LEU A 3 40.66 70.04 5.23
C LEU A 3 41.51 68.80 5.47
N ARG A 4 41.03 68.03 6.45
CA ARG A 4 41.48 66.76 7.02
C ARG A 4 42.09 65.73 6.05
N THR A 5 43.31 65.32 6.37
CA THR A 5 43.88 63.99 6.09
C THR A 5 43.47 63.01 7.19
N ARG A 6 42.43 62.19 6.98
CA ARG A 6 42.05 61.14 7.95
C ARG A 6 41.20 60.03 7.32
N THR A 7 41.68 59.40 6.25
CA THR A 7 40.92 58.31 5.58
C THR A 7 41.74 57.16 5.02
N THR A 8 43.06 57.10 5.22
CA THR A 8 43.90 56.03 4.66
C THR A 8 44.32 54.94 5.65
N HIS A 9 44.22 55.15 6.97
CA HIS A 9 44.64 54.13 7.94
C HIS A 9 43.56 53.11 8.33
N ARG A 10 42.28 53.33 8.01
CA ARG A 10 41.22 52.37 8.39
C ARG A 10 41.05 51.20 7.40
N ILE A 11 41.44 51.37 6.14
CA ILE A 11 41.29 50.32 5.12
C ILE A 11 42.42 49.29 5.23
N ALA A 12 43.64 49.72 5.57
CA ALA A 12 44.78 48.80 5.74
C ALA A 12 44.60 47.84 6.93
N GLY A 13 43.99 48.30 8.03
CA GLY A 13 43.72 47.44 9.20
C GLY A 13 42.66 46.36 8.93
N PHE A 14 41.69 46.64 8.05
CA PHE A 14 40.59 45.71 7.75
C PHE A 14 41.06 44.54 6.85
N ALA A 15 41.95 44.82 5.90
CA ALA A 15 42.53 43.77 5.04
C ALA A 15 43.44 42.80 5.82
N LEU A 16 44.17 43.30 6.82
CA LEU A 16 45.05 42.50 7.67
C LEU A 16 44.29 41.54 8.61
N PHE A 17 43.04 41.87 8.98
CA PHE A 17 42.21 40.99 9.81
C PHE A 17 41.48 39.89 9.03
N LEU A 18 41.12 40.12 7.76
CA LEU A 18 40.37 39.16 6.96
C LEU A 18 41.26 38.08 6.33
N LEU A 19 42.52 38.39 6.04
CA LEU A 19 43.46 37.44 5.43
C LEU A 19 43.64 36.15 6.25
N PRO A 20 43.90 36.17 7.58
CA PRO A 20 44.05 34.95 8.37
C PRO A 20 42.74 34.14 8.47
N ILE A 21 41.58 34.80 8.49
CA ILE A 21 40.27 34.12 8.51
C ILE A 21 40.04 33.39 7.19
N PHE A 22 40.36 34.01 6.06
CA PHE A 22 40.23 33.38 4.74
C PHE A 22 41.19 32.19 4.58
N VAL A 23 42.44 32.32 5.04
CA VAL A 23 43.43 31.24 5.01
C VAL A 23 43.00 30.07 5.90
N LEU A 24 42.48 30.35 7.10
CA LEU A 24 41.96 29.32 8.00
C LEU A 24 40.74 28.60 7.40
N HIS A 25 39.81 29.35 6.82
CA HIS A 25 38.62 28.76 6.19
C HIS A 25 38.97 27.91 4.96
N PHE A 26 39.97 28.35 4.18
CA PHE A 26 40.50 27.61 3.04
C PHE A 26 41.24 26.34 3.49
N GLN A 27 42.05 26.38 4.55
CA GLN A 27 42.72 25.20 5.10
C GLN A 27 41.73 24.18 5.69
N ILE A 28 40.71 24.63 6.44
CA ILE A 28 39.66 23.76 6.99
C ILE A 28 38.85 23.12 5.85
N SER A 29 38.54 23.87 4.79
CA SER A 29 37.86 23.33 3.60
C SER A 29 38.71 22.28 2.89
N LYS A 30 40.01 22.53 2.72
CA LYS A 30 40.96 21.62 2.08
C LYS A 30 41.20 20.35 2.91
N GLU A 31 41.26 20.44 4.23
CA GLU A 31 41.34 19.27 5.12
C GLU A 31 40.04 18.47 5.16
N ARG A 32 38.86 19.11 5.10
CA ARG A 32 37.58 18.42 4.93
C ARG A 32 37.53 17.67 3.60
N GLN A 33 37.95 18.29 2.51
CA GLN A 33 38.03 17.62 1.20
C GLN A 33 39.05 16.48 1.20
N ALA A 34 40.21 16.65 1.84
CA ALA A 34 41.22 15.60 1.95
C ALA A 34 40.80 14.45 2.88
N ARG A 35 40.00 14.71 3.93
CA ARG A 35 39.40 13.65 4.77
C ARG A 35 38.30 12.90 4.05
N LEU A 36 37.48 13.58 3.23
CA LEU A 36 36.49 12.93 2.37
C LEU A 36 37.13 12.12 1.23
N GLN A 37 38.35 12.48 0.79
CA GLN A 37 39.12 11.74 -0.22
C GLN A 37 39.97 10.59 0.33
N ARG A 38 40.11 10.44 1.66
CA ARG A 38 40.70 9.22 2.25
C ARG A 38 39.64 8.12 2.25
N VAL A 39 39.40 7.63 1.04
CA VAL A 39 38.70 6.39 0.72
C VAL A 39 39.32 5.28 1.56
N ASN A 40 38.46 4.64 2.36
CA ASN A 40 38.72 3.36 2.97
C ASN A 40 38.95 2.36 1.81
N PRO A 41 40.14 1.78 1.61
CA PRO A 41 40.36 0.78 0.57
C PRO A 41 39.82 -0.57 1.06
N SER A 42 38.54 -0.62 1.43
CA SER A 42 37.85 -1.88 1.55
C SER A 42 37.51 -2.32 0.13
N VAL A 43 38.39 -3.18 -0.42
CA VAL A 43 38.05 -4.10 -1.49
C VAL A 43 36.64 -4.60 -1.22
N VAL A 44 35.69 -4.21 -2.07
CA VAL A 44 34.32 -4.71 -2.04
C VAL A 44 34.41 -6.21 -2.27
N ARG A 45 34.45 -6.98 -1.17
CA ARG A 45 34.23 -8.41 -1.24
C ARG A 45 32.78 -8.56 -1.65
N TRP A 46 32.58 -9.00 -2.89
CA TRP A 46 31.37 -9.66 -3.35
C TRP A 46 30.98 -10.71 -2.31
N THR A 47 30.06 -10.39 -1.42
CA THR A 47 29.41 -11.42 -0.62
C THR A 47 28.52 -12.17 -1.58
N ALA A 48 28.84 -13.45 -1.80
CA ALA A 48 27.98 -14.36 -2.53
C ALA A 48 26.56 -14.22 -1.97
N TRP A 49 25.64 -13.84 -2.84
CA TRP A 49 24.25 -13.69 -2.49
C TRP A 49 23.67 -15.09 -2.31
N GLU A 50 23.30 -15.45 -1.09
CA GLU A 50 22.38 -16.57 -0.88
C GLU A 50 20.96 -16.03 -1.12
N PRO A 51 20.28 -16.47 -2.20
CA PRO A 51 18.89 -16.09 -2.41
C PRO A 51 18.08 -16.55 -1.20
N SER A 52 17.39 -15.63 -0.53
CA SER A 52 16.50 -16.00 0.57
C SER A 52 15.45 -17.02 0.11
N ASP A 53 15.11 -17.96 1.01
CA ASP A 53 14.43 -19.25 0.85
C ASP A 53 13.06 -19.33 0.13
N ALA A 54 12.71 -18.40 -0.75
CA ALA A 54 11.45 -18.43 -1.50
C ALA A 54 11.55 -17.83 -2.91
N GLN A 55 12.70 -17.94 -3.58
CA GLN A 55 12.70 -17.66 -5.01
C GLN A 55 11.93 -18.75 -5.76
N PRO A 56 11.12 -18.41 -6.78
CA PRO A 56 10.57 -19.43 -7.67
C PRO A 56 11.73 -20.30 -8.18
N GLN A 57 11.60 -21.63 -8.11
CA GLN A 57 12.62 -22.55 -8.64
C GLN A 57 12.96 -22.21 -10.10
N GLU A 58 11.99 -21.73 -10.87
CA GLU A 58 12.15 -21.25 -12.24
C GLU A 58 13.18 -20.13 -12.38
N CYS A 59 13.32 -19.28 -11.36
CA CYS A 59 14.32 -18.22 -11.36
C CYS A 59 15.68 -18.70 -10.86
N SER A 60 15.76 -19.70 -9.97
CA SER A 60 17.00 -20.12 -9.27
C SER A 60 18.23 -20.34 -10.18
N ASN A 61 18.05 -20.99 -11.34
CA ASN A 61 19.15 -21.24 -12.30
C ASN A 61 19.57 -19.99 -13.07
N ALA A 62 18.64 -19.09 -13.33
CA ALA A 62 18.91 -17.80 -13.97
C ALA A 62 19.89 -16.97 -13.12
N TRP A 63 19.81 -17.09 -11.78
CA TRP A 63 20.66 -16.36 -10.84
C TRP A 63 22.11 -16.81 -10.76
N GLN A 64 22.44 -18.03 -11.18
CA GLN A 64 23.85 -18.47 -11.23
C GLN A 64 24.64 -17.74 -12.32
N GLU A 65 23.95 -17.13 -13.29
CA GLU A 65 24.54 -16.30 -14.35
C GLU A 65 24.27 -14.80 -14.13
N GLN A 66 24.41 -14.29 -12.91
CA GLN A 66 24.39 -12.84 -12.69
C GLN A 66 25.45 -12.18 -13.59
N PRO A 67 25.09 -11.13 -14.36
CA PRO A 67 26.09 -10.37 -15.11
C PRO A 67 27.10 -9.81 -14.12
N ASP A 68 28.39 -9.94 -14.43
CA ASP A 68 29.43 -9.24 -13.68
C ASP A 68 29.25 -7.71 -13.82
N ALA A 69 30.01 -6.95 -13.02
CA ALA A 69 29.92 -5.49 -13.02
C ALA A 69 30.10 -4.86 -14.41
N GLU A 70 30.93 -5.47 -15.27
CA GLU A 70 31.26 -4.94 -16.59
C GLU A 70 30.13 -5.23 -17.59
N ALA A 71 29.61 -6.46 -17.61
CA ALA A 71 28.43 -6.83 -18.39
C ALA A 71 27.22 -5.97 -18.00
N PHE A 72 27.05 -5.72 -16.70
CA PHE A 72 25.98 -4.87 -16.20
C PHE A 72 26.15 -3.40 -16.61
N ARG A 73 27.38 -2.88 -16.57
CA ARG A 73 27.67 -1.53 -17.08
C ARG A 73 27.33 -1.44 -18.57
N ALA A 74 27.72 -2.43 -19.36
CA ALA A 74 27.39 -2.49 -20.78
C ALA A 74 25.87 -2.45 -20.99
N LEU A 75 25.10 -3.19 -20.18
CA LEU A 75 23.63 -3.18 -20.16
C LEU A 75 23.02 -1.79 -19.93
N LEU A 76 23.67 -0.96 -19.14
CA LEU A 76 23.20 0.40 -18.83
C LEU A 76 23.91 1.49 -19.64
N THR A 77 24.74 1.12 -20.60
CA THR A 77 25.44 2.08 -21.46
C THR A 77 24.41 2.72 -22.38
N GLY A 78 24.07 4.00 -22.12
CA GLY A 78 23.02 4.74 -22.85
C GLY A 78 21.75 5.03 -22.05
N THR A 79 21.64 4.56 -20.80
CA THR A 79 20.54 4.96 -19.90
C THR A 79 21.05 5.97 -18.87
N GLU A 80 20.31 7.05 -18.63
CA GLU A 80 20.73 8.07 -17.65
C GLU A 80 20.49 7.61 -16.21
N HIS A 81 19.38 6.90 -15.97
CA HIS A 81 18.89 6.62 -14.62
C HIS A 81 18.80 5.14 -14.27
N GLY A 82 18.75 4.24 -15.24
CA GLY A 82 18.51 2.82 -15.00
C GLY A 82 17.75 2.10 -16.11
N ALA A 83 17.35 0.86 -15.86
CA ALA A 83 16.52 0.04 -16.75
C ALA A 83 15.88 -1.13 -16.00
N LEU A 84 14.78 -1.68 -16.52
CA LEU A 84 14.36 -3.05 -16.23
C LEU A 84 15.08 -3.98 -17.20
N VAL A 85 15.74 -5.01 -16.69
CA VAL A 85 16.52 -5.99 -17.47
C VAL A 85 15.88 -7.38 -17.30
N LEU A 86 15.46 -7.97 -18.41
CA LEU A 86 14.85 -9.30 -18.50
C LEU A 86 15.70 -10.19 -19.43
N PRO A 87 16.89 -10.63 -18.98
CA PRO A 87 17.95 -11.13 -19.88
C PRO A 87 17.67 -12.51 -20.48
N TRP A 88 16.68 -13.25 -19.98
CA TRP A 88 16.32 -14.61 -20.43
C TRP A 88 15.04 -14.64 -21.26
N LEU A 89 14.53 -13.47 -21.67
CA LEU A 89 13.39 -13.43 -22.56
C LEU A 89 13.88 -13.71 -23.99
N ASP A 90 13.40 -14.79 -24.61
CA ASP A 90 13.72 -15.10 -26.00
C ASP A 90 13.23 -13.98 -26.92
N THR A 91 14.17 -13.28 -27.55
CA THR A 91 13.91 -12.14 -28.44
C THR A 91 13.17 -12.52 -29.71
N SER A 92 13.12 -13.82 -30.06
CA SER A 92 12.46 -14.29 -31.29
C SER A 92 10.96 -14.58 -31.12
N LYS A 93 10.48 -14.76 -29.89
CA LYS A 93 9.07 -15.08 -29.58
C LYS A 93 8.66 -14.48 -28.23
N PHE A 94 8.12 -13.26 -28.24
CA PHE A 94 7.51 -12.61 -27.07
C PHE A 94 6.15 -13.23 -26.69
N VAL A 95 6.06 -14.56 -26.67
CA VAL A 95 4.83 -15.30 -26.35
C VAL A 95 5.08 -16.16 -25.11
N THR A 96 4.31 -15.92 -24.06
CA THR A 96 4.35 -16.72 -22.83
C THR A 96 2.99 -17.30 -22.49
N GLY A 97 2.99 -18.42 -21.76
CA GLY A 97 1.78 -18.95 -21.14
C GLY A 97 1.36 -18.12 -19.92
N PRO A 98 0.08 -18.20 -19.51
CA PRO A 98 -0.41 -17.58 -18.28
C PRO A 98 0.36 -18.07 -17.06
N GLY A 99 0.75 -17.16 -16.17
CA GLY A 99 1.38 -17.50 -14.89
C GLY A 99 2.85 -17.89 -14.97
N LYS A 100 3.48 -17.89 -16.15
CA LYS A 100 4.93 -18.07 -16.25
C LYS A 100 5.63 -16.87 -15.60
N ASN A 101 6.62 -17.15 -14.75
CA ASN A 101 7.45 -16.11 -14.16
C ASN A 101 8.55 -15.69 -15.14
N LEU A 102 8.66 -14.38 -15.41
CA LEU A 102 9.80 -13.80 -16.11
C LEU A 102 10.69 -13.11 -15.08
N CYS A 103 11.86 -13.68 -14.85
CA CYS A 103 12.78 -13.19 -13.83
C CYS A 103 13.66 -12.10 -14.42
N GLY A 104 13.99 -11.10 -13.62
CA GLY A 104 14.95 -10.08 -14.02
C GLY A 104 15.27 -9.12 -12.91
N TRP A 105 15.76 -7.95 -13.30
CA TRP A 105 16.23 -6.95 -12.37
C TRP A 105 15.83 -5.55 -12.77
N VAL A 106 15.55 -4.71 -11.77
CA VAL A 106 15.56 -3.27 -11.96
C VAL A 106 16.90 -2.73 -11.54
N ALA A 107 17.59 -2.13 -12.48
CA ALA A 107 18.91 -1.55 -12.35
C ALA A 107 18.80 -0.03 -12.24
N ILE A 108 19.32 0.58 -11.17
CA ILE A 108 19.28 2.02 -10.93
C ILE A 108 20.71 2.59 -10.84
N LYS A 109 20.96 3.70 -11.52
CA LYS A 109 22.19 4.50 -11.37
C LYS A 109 22.00 5.53 -10.26
N GLY A 110 22.71 5.33 -9.16
CA GLY A 110 22.80 6.27 -8.03
C GLY A 110 23.64 7.51 -8.36
N GLU A 111 23.66 8.47 -7.44
CA GLU A 111 24.51 9.66 -7.51
C GLU A 111 25.80 9.43 -6.72
N ARG A 112 26.93 9.95 -7.23
CA ARG A 112 28.27 9.79 -6.66
C ARG A 112 28.33 10.13 -5.16
N GLY A 113 28.94 9.26 -4.36
CA GLY A 113 29.50 9.61 -3.05
C GLY A 113 28.52 9.76 -1.88
N ARG A 114 27.27 9.29 -2.00
CA ARG A 114 26.29 9.34 -0.90
C ARG A 114 26.20 8.06 -0.07
N PHE A 115 26.44 6.88 -0.67
CA PHE A 115 26.30 5.61 0.03
C PHE A 115 27.65 4.90 0.17
N THR A 116 28.19 4.89 1.39
CA THR A 116 29.19 3.89 1.86
C THR A 116 28.50 2.79 2.66
N VAL A 117 27.18 2.66 2.55
CA VAL A 117 26.41 1.65 3.25
C VAL A 117 26.40 0.40 2.38
N GLN A 118 27.19 -0.60 2.76
CA GLN A 118 26.93 -1.98 2.35
C GLN A 118 25.49 -2.29 2.79
N GLY A 119 24.54 -2.29 1.85
CA GLY A 119 23.20 -2.78 2.12
C GLY A 119 23.33 -4.21 2.64
N ARG A 120 23.06 -4.43 3.93
CA ARG A 120 22.90 -5.80 4.41
C ARG A 120 21.58 -6.30 3.84
N PRO A 121 21.54 -7.50 3.26
CA PRO A 121 20.27 -8.07 2.83
C PRO A 121 19.38 -8.22 4.07
N PHE A 122 18.21 -7.56 4.07
CA PHE A 122 17.19 -7.78 5.08
C PHE A 122 16.78 -9.27 5.04
N SER A 123 17.23 -10.09 5.98
CA SER A 123 16.81 -11.48 6.03
C SER A 123 15.52 -11.59 6.84
N ARG A 124 14.50 -12.24 6.28
CA ARG A 124 13.26 -12.56 7.03
C ARG A 124 13.56 -13.52 8.19
N VAL A 125 14.68 -14.25 8.11
CA VAL A 125 15.19 -15.11 9.19
C VAL A 125 15.66 -14.24 10.36
N ASP A 126 16.23 -13.06 10.11
CA ASP A 126 16.57 -12.11 11.19
C ASP A 126 15.31 -11.47 11.80
N ALA A 127 14.19 -11.36 11.08
CA ALA A 127 12.92 -10.89 11.67
C ALA A 127 12.18 -11.97 12.48
N ALA A 128 12.43 -13.25 12.19
CA ALA A 128 11.88 -14.38 12.93
C ALA A 128 12.79 -14.86 14.07
N ALA A 129 14.10 -14.58 13.99
CA ALA A 129 15.12 -14.96 14.96
C ALA A 129 15.65 -13.79 15.79
N ALA A 130 15.50 -12.52 15.35
CA ALA A 130 15.51 -11.42 16.29
C ALA A 130 14.29 -11.62 17.18
N ASP A 131 14.53 -11.88 18.45
CA ASP A 131 13.49 -11.83 19.46
C ASP A 131 12.63 -10.59 19.17
N SER A 132 11.31 -10.70 19.25
CA SER A 132 10.41 -9.57 18.98
C SER A 132 10.80 -8.30 19.76
N GLU A 133 11.56 -8.46 20.84
CA GLU A 133 12.21 -7.37 21.58
C GLU A 133 13.21 -6.53 20.75
N ASP A 134 14.05 -7.11 19.88
CA ASP A 134 15.07 -6.37 19.14
C ASP A 134 14.49 -5.53 18.00
N MET A 135 13.45 -6.02 17.32
CA MET A 135 12.66 -5.21 16.37
C MET A 135 11.93 -4.04 17.06
N ILE A 136 11.54 -4.21 18.32
CA ILE A 136 10.89 -3.16 19.12
C ILE A 136 11.91 -2.15 19.67
N ARG A 137 13.14 -2.59 19.97
CA ARG A 137 14.15 -1.76 20.65
C ARG A 137 15.02 -0.90 19.73
N ASN A 138 15.13 -1.20 18.43
CA ASN A 138 16.06 -0.47 17.55
C ASN A 138 15.44 -0.05 16.18
N PRO A 139 14.54 0.95 16.16
CA PRO A 139 13.83 1.41 14.95
C PRO A 139 14.71 2.14 13.92
N ALA A 140 15.96 2.46 14.27
CA ALA A 140 16.90 3.18 13.40
C ALA A 140 17.40 2.39 12.17
N HIS A 141 17.03 1.11 12.04
CA HIS A 141 17.52 0.19 11.01
C HIS A 141 16.43 -0.44 10.15
N LEU A 142 15.28 0.24 10.01
CA LEU A 142 14.31 -0.15 9.00
C LEU A 142 14.85 0.27 7.63
N ASP A 143 15.58 -0.66 7.01
CA ASP A 143 16.20 -0.51 5.70
C ASP A 143 15.11 -0.43 4.62
N PHE A 144 14.61 0.79 4.38
CA PHE A 144 13.80 1.05 3.19
C PHE A 144 14.67 0.98 1.94
N PRO A 145 14.13 0.51 0.80
CA PRO A 145 14.85 0.64 -0.45
C PRO A 145 15.09 2.14 -0.70
N PRO A 146 16.33 2.56 -1.00
CA PRO A 146 16.65 3.95 -1.26
C PRO A 146 16.03 4.43 -2.59
N ASP A 147 15.48 3.53 -3.42
CA ASP A 147 14.75 3.87 -4.63
C ASP A 147 13.31 3.35 -4.60
N GLY A 148 12.40 4.16 -5.13
CA GLY A 148 11.02 3.78 -5.35
C GLY A 148 10.84 3.39 -6.79
N VAL A 149 10.57 2.11 -7.05
CA VAL A 149 10.30 1.62 -8.39
C VAL A 149 8.86 1.11 -8.50
N SER A 150 8.17 1.51 -9.56
CA SER A 150 6.90 0.93 -9.98
C SER A 150 7.07 0.28 -11.36
N VAL A 151 6.85 -1.02 -11.44
CA VAL A 151 6.79 -1.76 -12.70
C VAL A 151 5.34 -2.13 -12.95
N ARG A 152 4.79 -1.74 -14.10
CA ARG A 152 3.39 -1.98 -14.46
C ARG A 152 3.32 -2.67 -15.82
N ALA A 153 2.58 -3.76 -15.90
CA ALA A 153 2.20 -4.37 -17.16
C ALA A 153 0.84 -3.82 -17.58
N ILE A 154 0.78 -3.21 -18.76
CA ILE A 154 -0.43 -2.58 -19.31
C ILE A 154 -0.84 -3.34 -20.57
N GLY A 155 -1.91 -4.10 -20.47
CA GLY A 155 -2.53 -4.85 -21.55
C GLY A 155 -3.15 -3.91 -22.59
N THR A 156 -2.84 -4.12 -23.86
CA THR A 156 -3.30 -3.26 -24.96
C THR A 156 -4.52 -3.79 -25.69
N GLU A 157 -4.84 -5.08 -25.56
CA GLU A 157 -5.98 -5.72 -26.23
C GLU A 157 -7.20 -5.79 -25.32
N ASN A 158 -7.03 -6.31 -24.11
CA ASN A 158 -8.13 -6.50 -23.15
C ASN A 158 -8.11 -5.42 -22.04
N GLY A 159 -7.03 -4.66 -21.92
CA GLY A 159 -6.92 -3.58 -20.94
C GLY A 159 -6.58 -4.07 -19.53
N PHE A 160 -6.08 -5.31 -19.39
CA PHE A 160 -5.61 -5.80 -18.09
C PHE A 160 -4.42 -4.98 -17.61
N GLU A 161 -4.49 -4.44 -16.41
CA GLU A 161 -3.35 -3.79 -15.76
C GLU A 161 -2.88 -4.65 -14.58
N ARG A 162 -1.57 -4.80 -14.44
CA ARG A 162 -0.97 -5.49 -13.30
C ARG A 162 0.23 -4.73 -12.77
N LEU A 163 0.27 -4.55 -11.46
CA LEU A 163 1.48 -4.11 -10.76
C LEU A 163 2.41 -5.30 -10.58
N ILE A 164 3.67 -5.10 -10.94
CA ILE A 164 4.75 -6.07 -10.74
C ILE A 164 5.53 -5.64 -9.50
N GLU A 165 5.68 -6.56 -8.57
CA GLU A 165 6.43 -6.32 -7.35
C GLU A 165 7.93 -6.26 -7.65
N VAL A 166 8.56 -5.24 -7.08
CA VAL A 166 10.02 -5.10 -7.03
C VAL A 166 10.43 -5.40 -5.60
N SER A 167 11.49 -6.20 -5.47
CA SER A 167 12.11 -6.52 -4.19
C SER A 167 12.50 -5.23 -3.47
N ASP A 168 12.27 -5.20 -2.16
CA ASP A 168 12.81 -4.17 -1.26
C ASP A 168 14.31 -4.38 -1.02
N LYS A 169 14.78 -5.62 -1.13
CA LYS A 169 16.21 -5.96 -1.09
C LYS A 169 16.88 -5.63 -2.43
N PHE A 170 18.09 -5.12 -2.34
CA PHE A 170 18.93 -4.78 -3.48
C PHE A 170 20.41 -5.06 -3.20
N ILE A 171 21.19 -5.11 -4.28
CA ILE A 171 22.65 -5.15 -4.25
C ILE A 171 23.16 -3.79 -4.70
N ALA A 172 24.13 -3.23 -3.99
CA ALA A 172 24.81 -2.00 -4.38
C ALA A 172 26.29 -2.27 -4.70
N PHE A 173 26.82 -1.66 -5.76
CA PHE A 173 28.24 -1.67 -6.06
C PHE A 173 28.68 -0.36 -6.73
N GLU A 174 29.95 -0.01 -6.57
CA GLU A 174 30.53 1.21 -7.14
C GLU A 174 31.47 0.88 -8.29
N HIS A 175 31.36 1.63 -9.39
CA HIS A 175 32.29 1.56 -10.51
C HIS A 175 32.45 2.93 -11.15
N GLU A 176 33.69 3.35 -11.44
CA GLU A 176 33.98 4.67 -12.02
C GLU A 176 33.28 5.84 -11.28
N LEU A 177 33.14 5.72 -9.95
CA LEU A 177 32.50 6.71 -9.07
C LEU A 177 30.97 6.83 -9.26
N ILE A 178 30.34 5.85 -9.90
CA ILE A 178 28.89 5.70 -10.01
C ILE A 178 28.47 4.50 -9.17
N GLU A 179 27.49 4.69 -8.29
CA GLU A 179 26.85 3.60 -7.57
C GLU A 179 25.75 2.99 -8.44
N TYR A 180 25.71 1.67 -8.51
CA TYR A 180 24.68 0.90 -9.16
C TYR A 180 23.91 0.11 -8.12
N ARG A 181 22.58 0.19 -8.16
CA ARG A 181 21.68 -0.53 -7.27
C ARG A 181 20.81 -1.48 -8.08
N LEU A 182 20.78 -2.75 -7.68
CA LEU A 182 20.12 -3.82 -8.40
C LEU A 182 19.01 -4.45 -7.56
N TYR A 183 17.77 -4.25 -7.98
CA TYR A 183 16.58 -4.80 -7.33
C TYR A 183 16.11 -6.04 -8.09
N HIS A 184 15.83 -7.12 -7.37
CA HIS A 184 15.18 -8.28 -7.98
C HIS A 184 13.72 -7.96 -8.34
N THR A 185 13.25 -8.48 -9.47
CA THR A 185 11.83 -8.52 -9.79
C THR A 185 11.45 -9.80 -10.53
N SER A 186 10.22 -10.27 -10.28
CA SER A 186 9.59 -11.37 -11.02
C SER A 186 8.32 -10.85 -11.66
N VAL A 187 8.28 -10.88 -12.98
CA VAL A 187 7.12 -10.48 -13.78
C VAL A 187 6.26 -11.72 -14.02
N THR A 188 5.19 -11.86 -13.26
CA THR A 188 4.17 -12.89 -13.49
C THR A 188 2.99 -12.23 -14.21
N LEU A 189 2.62 -12.71 -15.39
CA LEU A 189 1.45 -12.21 -16.14
C LEU A 189 0.41 -13.34 -16.22
N LEU A 190 -0.74 -13.14 -15.60
CA LEU A 190 -1.76 -14.19 -15.45
C LEU A 190 -2.86 -14.11 -16.52
N ASP A 191 -3.20 -12.91 -16.98
CA ASP A 191 -4.29 -12.74 -17.92
C ASP A 191 -3.78 -12.69 -19.36
N PRO A 192 -4.51 -13.27 -20.31
CA PRO A 192 -4.13 -13.20 -21.71
C PRO A 192 -4.33 -11.79 -22.25
N ASP A 193 -3.23 -11.18 -22.70
CA ASP A 193 -3.18 -9.86 -23.32
C ASP A 193 -1.83 -9.68 -24.04
N THR A 194 -1.68 -8.59 -24.75
CA THR A 194 -0.39 -8.06 -25.18
C THR A 194 -0.01 -6.92 -24.23
N TYR A 195 0.99 -7.14 -23.38
CA TYR A 195 1.39 -6.20 -22.32
C TYR A 195 2.54 -5.31 -22.73
N LYS A 196 2.41 -4.01 -22.50
CA LYS A 196 3.54 -3.07 -22.46
C LYS A 196 4.03 -2.94 -21.03
N LEU A 197 5.34 -3.12 -20.80
CA LEU A 197 5.93 -2.92 -19.49
C LEU A 197 6.32 -1.45 -19.33
N LYS A 198 5.70 -0.78 -18.35
CA LYS A 198 5.99 0.60 -17.97
C LYS A 198 6.75 0.58 -16.65
N VAL A 199 7.98 1.06 -16.68
CA VAL A 199 8.87 1.11 -15.52
C VAL A 199 9.05 2.57 -15.12
N LEU A 200 8.72 2.90 -13.88
CA LEU A 200 8.83 4.25 -13.34
C LEU A 200 9.75 4.23 -12.11
N LEU A 201 10.77 5.08 -12.15
CA LEU A 201 11.54 5.48 -10.97
C LEU A 201 10.79 6.64 -10.30
N GLU A 202 10.10 6.33 -9.22
CA GLU A 202 9.25 7.23 -8.46
C GLU A 202 10.07 8.18 -7.59
N TYR A 203 11.14 7.68 -6.98
CA TYR A 203 12.12 8.45 -6.20
C TYR A 203 13.47 7.74 -6.22
N ARG A 204 14.53 8.50 -5.95
CA ARG A 204 15.91 8.00 -5.98
C ARG A 204 16.70 8.52 -4.78
N GLY A 205 17.53 7.64 -4.20
CA GLY A 205 18.50 8.00 -3.18
C GLY A 205 17.85 8.57 -1.92
N LEU A 206 16.81 7.90 -1.43
CA LEU A 206 16.15 8.25 -0.18
C LEU A 206 17.13 8.01 0.98
N ASP A 207 17.87 9.05 1.35
CA ASP A 207 18.85 9.03 2.45
C ASP A 207 18.13 9.07 3.80
N HIS A 208 17.09 9.90 3.86
CA HIS A 208 16.21 10.04 5.00
C HIS A 208 14.76 10.01 4.55
N LEU A 209 13.90 9.43 5.37
CA LEU A 209 12.48 9.37 5.03
C LEU A 209 11.80 10.76 5.00
N GLY A 210 12.46 11.80 5.55
CA GLY A 210 12.07 13.19 5.38
C GLY A 210 12.17 13.68 3.93
N ASP A 211 13.04 13.06 3.12
CA ASP A 211 13.28 13.42 1.72
C ASP A 211 12.13 13.00 0.80
N LEU A 212 11.20 12.16 1.28
CA LEU A 212 9.98 11.80 0.56
C LEU A 212 9.11 13.03 0.23
N MET A 213 9.24 14.10 1.02
CA MET A 213 8.64 15.41 0.77
C MET A 213 9.04 15.98 -0.58
N ASP A 214 10.34 15.98 -0.85
CA ASP A 214 10.91 16.53 -2.07
C ASP A 214 10.75 15.55 -3.23
N ALA A 215 10.88 14.25 -2.95
CA ALA A 215 10.67 13.20 -3.93
C ALA A 215 9.26 13.21 -4.53
N GLY A 216 8.23 13.51 -3.71
CA GLY A 216 6.85 13.64 -4.18
C GLY A 216 6.66 14.74 -5.23
N ARG A 217 7.52 15.77 -5.26
CA ARG A 217 7.45 16.92 -6.17
C ARG A 217 8.05 16.63 -7.54
N THR A 218 8.99 15.69 -7.62
CA THR A 218 9.64 15.33 -8.88
C THR A 218 8.76 14.35 -9.64
N PRO A 219 8.46 14.60 -10.94
CA PRO A 219 7.72 13.64 -11.74
C PRO A 219 8.52 12.34 -11.87
N PRO A 220 7.86 11.17 -11.88
CA PRO A 220 8.55 9.89 -12.06
C PRO A 220 9.30 9.83 -13.37
N ILE A 221 10.48 9.22 -13.33
CA ILE A 221 11.32 9.03 -14.51
C ILE A 221 10.96 7.69 -15.15
N SER A 222 10.67 7.69 -16.45
CA SER A 222 10.45 6.45 -17.19
C SER A 222 11.78 5.75 -17.44
N LEU A 223 11.88 4.48 -17.07
CA LEU A 223 13.05 3.65 -17.37
C LEU A 223 12.74 2.75 -18.58
N PRO A 224 13.72 2.50 -19.45
CA PRO A 224 13.57 1.53 -20.54
C PRO A 224 13.52 0.10 -20.02
N THR A 225 12.94 -0.81 -20.82
CA THR A 225 12.99 -2.26 -20.58
C THR A 225 13.90 -2.92 -21.62
N ILE A 226 14.92 -3.65 -21.16
CA ILE A 226 15.96 -4.31 -21.95
C ILE A 226 15.78 -5.82 -21.82
N VAL A 227 15.78 -6.55 -22.93
CA VAL A 227 15.52 -8.01 -22.95
C VAL A 227 16.70 -8.86 -23.39
N SER A 228 17.82 -8.23 -23.73
CA SER A 228 18.99 -8.94 -24.23
C SER A 228 20.22 -8.62 -23.39
N LYS A 229 21.10 -9.62 -23.25
CA LYS A 229 22.44 -9.47 -22.63
C LYS A 229 23.29 -8.40 -23.36
N ASP A 230 22.96 -8.05 -24.60
CA ASP A 230 23.70 -7.09 -25.42
C ASP A 230 23.28 -5.62 -25.25
N ALA A 231 22.32 -5.32 -24.35
CA ALA A 231 21.83 -3.97 -24.05
C ALA A 231 21.06 -3.25 -25.17
N LYS A 232 20.92 -3.86 -26.36
CA LYS A 232 20.43 -3.15 -27.55
C LYS A 232 18.95 -3.39 -27.82
N THR A 233 18.44 -4.56 -27.42
CA THR A 233 17.05 -4.91 -27.69
C THR A 233 16.14 -4.39 -26.58
N LEU A 234 15.36 -3.36 -26.94
CA LEU A 234 14.28 -2.86 -26.11
C LEU A 234 13.06 -3.77 -26.24
N LEU A 235 12.38 -4.01 -25.12
CA LEU A 235 11.13 -4.74 -25.11
C LEU A 235 9.96 -3.80 -25.38
N ASP A 236 9.29 -4.01 -26.51
CA ASP A 236 8.07 -3.26 -26.83
C ASP A 236 6.86 -3.85 -26.10
N SER A 237 6.68 -5.17 -26.16
CA SER A 237 5.54 -5.85 -25.54
C SER A 237 5.77 -7.35 -25.28
N VAL A 238 4.98 -7.91 -24.36
CA VAL A 238 4.93 -9.34 -24.02
C VAL A 238 3.51 -9.86 -24.29
N LYS A 239 3.37 -10.84 -25.18
CA LYS A 239 2.09 -11.50 -25.45
C LYS A 239 1.89 -12.69 -24.51
N VAL A 240 0.77 -12.69 -23.80
CA VAL A 240 0.32 -13.82 -22.98
C VAL A 240 -0.85 -14.48 -23.71
N THR A 241 -0.68 -15.74 -24.10
CA THR A 241 -1.75 -16.49 -24.77
C THR A 241 -2.69 -17.12 -23.76
N GLY A 242 -3.98 -17.21 -24.08
CA GLY A 242 -4.95 -17.88 -23.22
C GLY A 242 -6.38 -17.45 -23.50
N LYS A 243 -7.32 -17.97 -22.72
CA LYS A 243 -8.71 -17.51 -22.74
C LYS A 243 -8.91 -16.46 -21.66
N ARG A 244 -9.47 -15.31 -22.04
CA ARG A 244 -9.87 -14.29 -21.06
C ARG A 244 -10.87 -14.88 -20.07
N ILE A 245 -10.90 -14.32 -18.86
CA ILE A 245 -11.94 -14.67 -17.90
C ILE A 245 -13.32 -14.35 -18.48
N ASP A 246 -14.25 -15.27 -18.28
CA ASP A 246 -15.66 -15.12 -18.58
C ASP A 246 -16.50 -15.39 -17.32
N ARG A 247 -17.81 -15.20 -17.43
CA ARG A 247 -18.74 -15.45 -16.32
C ARG A 247 -18.66 -16.88 -15.77
N SER A 248 -18.49 -17.88 -16.64
CA SER A 248 -18.43 -19.29 -16.21
C SER A 248 -17.21 -19.54 -15.35
N THR A 249 -16.05 -19.08 -15.82
CA THR A 249 -14.78 -19.14 -15.11
C THR A 249 -14.86 -18.37 -13.79
N TYR A 250 -15.44 -17.17 -13.79
CA TYR A 250 -15.66 -16.38 -12.57
C TYR A 250 -16.50 -17.12 -11.54
N LEU A 251 -17.66 -17.66 -11.93
CA LEU A 251 -18.56 -18.38 -11.02
C LEU A 251 -17.97 -19.71 -10.51
N GLY A 252 -17.04 -20.29 -11.27
CA GLY A 252 -16.30 -21.49 -10.87
C GLY A 252 -15.24 -21.25 -9.78
N LEU A 253 -14.87 -19.99 -9.51
CA LEU A 253 -13.95 -19.67 -8.42
C LEU A 253 -14.61 -19.88 -7.05
N PRO A 254 -13.84 -20.31 -6.02
CA PRO A 254 -14.35 -20.39 -4.66
C PRO A 254 -14.69 -19.00 -4.12
N LYS A 255 -15.56 -18.92 -3.11
CA LYS A 255 -15.89 -17.65 -2.47
C LYS A 255 -14.72 -17.12 -1.66
N CYS A 256 -14.40 -15.84 -1.80
CA CYS A 256 -13.36 -15.21 -1.00
C CYS A 256 -13.75 -15.19 0.49
N THR A 257 -12.88 -15.67 1.37
CA THR A 257 -13.02 -15.58 2.84
C THR A 257 -12.15 -14.48 3.45
N GLY A 258 -11.55 -13.63 2.61
CA GLY A 258 -10.63 -12.55 3.01
C GLY A 258 -10.85 -11.31 2.16
N ALA A 259 -10.19 -10.21 2.53
CA ALA A 259 -10.33 -8.90 1.87
C ALA A 259 -9.02 -8.33 1.31
N GLY A 260 -7.94 -9.12 1.31
CA GLY A 260 -6.60 -8.73 0.87
C GLY A 260 -6.09 -9.58 -0.30
N HIS A 261 -7.01 -10.05 -1.15
CA HIS A 261 -6.68 -10.94 -2.26
C HIS A 261 -6.11 -10.17 -3.45
N VAL A 262 -4.98 -10.66 -3.98
CA VAL A 262 -4.44 -10.19 -5.25
C VAL A 262 -5.46 -10.41 -6.35
N GLY A 263 -5.73 -9.36 -7.13
CA GLY A 263 -6.74 -9.38 -8.16
C GLY A 263 -6.42 -8.47 -9.33
N ARG A 264 -7.45 -8.25 -10.14
CA ARG A 264 -7.40 -7.45 -11.36
C ARG A 264 -8.73 -6.77 -11.62
N TRP A 265 -8.70 -5.70 -12.39
CA TRP A 265 -9.89 -5.09 -12.95
C TRP A 265 -10.25 -5.74 -14.28
N VAL A 266 -11.53 -6.09 -14.43
CA VAL A 266 -12.06 -6.67 -15.66
C VAL A 266 -13.28 -5.89 -16.13
N ASN A 267 -13.51 -5.85 -17.43
CA ASN A 267 -14.70 -5.21 -17.96
C ASN A 267 -15.95 -5.98 -17.50
N ALA A 268 -16.90 -5.28 -16.86
CA ALA A 268 -18.10 -5.87 -16.29
C ALA A 268 -18.90 -6.66 -17.34
N THR A 269 -18.90 -6.21 -18.61
CA THR A 269 -19.62 -6.85 -19.71
C THR A 269 -19.18 -8.30 -19.95
N TRP A 270 -17.96 -8.69 -19.58
CA TRP A 270 -17.49 -10.07 -19.71
C TRP A 270 -18.11 -11.03 -18.69
N LEU A 271 -18.63 -10.47 -17.58
CA LEU A 271 -19.21 -11.20 -16.47
C LEU A 271 -20.75 -11.09 -16.40
N LYS A 272 -21.37 -10.29 -17.28
CA LYS A 272 -22.82 -10.10 -17.33
C LYS A 272 -23.54 -11.40 -17.67
N LYS A 273 -24.75 -11.55 -17.14
CA LYS A 273 -25.60 -12.69 -17.50
C LYS A 273 -25.93 -12.60 -19.00
N PRO A 274 -25.92 -13.72 -19.75
CA PRO A 274 -26.51 -13.71 -21.08
C PRO A 274 -27.98 -13.29 -20.97
N LEU A 275 -28.48 -12.52 -21.93
CA LEU A 275 -29.86 -12.01 -21.92
C LEU A 275 -30.91 -13.12 -21.74
N ILE A 276 -30.61 -14.32 -22.26
CA ILE A 276 -31.47 -15.52 -22.18
C ILE A 276 -31.49 -16.13 -20.76
N ALA A 277 -30.50 -15.85 -19.90
CA ALA A 277 -30.41 -16.38 -18.53
C ALA A 277 -31.18 -15.54 -17.49
N SER A 278 -31.90 -14.50 -17.93
CA SER A 278 -32.77 -13.69 -17.06
C SER A 278 -33.93 -14.51 -16.45
N SER A 279 -34.27 -15.66 -17.04
CA SER A 279 -35.26 -16.62 -16.52
C SER A 279 -34.73 -17.57 -15.46
N TRP A 280 -33.43 -17.56 -15.14
CA TRP A 280 -32.79 -18.48 -14.19
C TRP A 280 -32.88 -17.95 -12.74
N THR A 281 -34.00 -17.33 -12.39
CA THR A 281 -34.25 -16.87 -11.03
C THR A 281 -34.60 -18.07 -10.17
N SER A 282 -33.62 -18.58 -9.41
CA SER A 282 -33.94 -19.45 -8.27
C SER A 282 -34.84 -18.67 -7.31
N GLU A 283 -35.87 -19.32 -6.79
CA GLU A 283 -36.69 -18.77 -5.69
C GLU A 283 -35.89 -18.67 -4.39
N GLU A 284 -34.82 -19.46 -4.27
CA GLU A 284 -33.92 -19.39 -3.12
C GLU A 284 -33.04 -18.14 -3.19
N GLU A 285 -33.29 -17.20 -2.29
CA GLU A 285 -32.57 -15.93 -2.19
C GLU A 285 -31.05 -16.12 -2.09
N ALA A 286 -30.58 -17.15 -1.38
CA ALA A 286 -29.16 -17.48 -1.26
C ALA A 286 -28.52 -17.84 -2.61
N VAL A 287 -29.23 -18.58 -3.47
CA VAL A 287 -28.77 -18.92 -4.82
C VAL A 287 -28.80 -17.69 -5.72
N ARG A 288 -29.83 -16.84 -5.58
CA ARG A 288 -29.94 -15.58 -6.33
C ARG A 288 -28.77 -14.63 -6.05
N GLU A 289 -28.39 -14.47 -4.80
CA GLU A 289 -27.22 -13.67 -4.40
C GLU A 289 -25.91 -14.28 -4.90
N ASP A 290 -25.76 -15.60 -4.80
CA ASP A 290 -24.55 -16.28 -5.25
C ASP A 290 -24.32 -16.13 -6.76
N LEU A 291 -25.41 -16.10 -7.52
CA LEU A 291 -25.43 -15.90 -8.97
C LEU A 291 -25.62 -14.43 -9.37
N ALA A 292 -25.61 -13.50 -8.43
CA ALA A 292 -25.76 -12.08 -8.74
C ALA A 292 -24.60 -11.59 -9.60
N GLU A 293 -24.84 -10.53 -10.36
CA GLU A 293 -23.76 -9.85 -11.07
C GLU A 293 -22.83 -9.19 -10.06
N PRO A 294 -21.51 -9.25 -10.26
CA PRO A 294 -20.56 -8.62 -9.35
C PRO A 294 -20.78 -7.11 -9.29
N LEU A 295 -20.25 -6.47 -8.24
CA LEU A 295 -20.36 -5.03 -8.08
C LEU A 295 -19.47 -4.32 -9.11
N GLU A 296 -20.09 -3.41 -9.87
CA GLU A 296 -19.47 -2.65 -10.97
C GLU A 296 -19.08 -1.25 -10.47
N SER A 297 -17.86 -0.80 -10.81
CA SER A 297 -17.40 0.58 -10.63
C SER A 297 -18.04 1.52 -11.67
N TYR A 298 -17.90 2.84 -11.51
CA TYR A 298 -18.46 3.78 -12.48
C TYR A 298 -17.83 3.69 -13.89
N ASP A 299 -16.64 3.12 -14.03
CA ASP A 299 -16.01 2.89 -15.35
C ASP A 299 -16.45 1.59 -16.02
N GLY A 300 -17.44 0.90 -15.46
CA GLY A 300 -17.87 -0.40 -15.94
C GLY A 300 -16.84 -1.51 -15.74
N GLN A 301 -16.03 -1.40 -14.69
CA GLN A 301 -15.02 -2.38 -14.31
C GLN A 301 -15.41 -3.08 -13.01
N VAL A 302 -15.01 -4.34 -12.87
CA VAL A 302 -15.21 -5.17 -11.67
C VAL A 302 -13.85 -5.62 -11.15
N TRP A 303 -13.65 -5.53 -9.84
CA TRP A 303 -12.47 -6.11 -9.20
C TRP A 303 -12.66 -7.62 -8.99
N VAL A 304 -11.76 -8.42 -9.57
CA VAL A 304 -11.81 -9.88 -9.54
C VAL A 304 -10.49 -10.44 -9.01
N PRO A 305 -10.47 -11.00 -7.79
CA PRO A 305 -9.33 -11.75 -7.29
C PRO A 305 -8.94 -12.92 -8.20
N TYR A 306 -7.67 -13.29 -8.20
CA TYR A 306 -7.19 -14.40 -9.04
C TYR A 306 -7.65 -15.78 -8.53
N GLU A 307 -7.75 -15.93 -7.21
CA GLU A 307 -7.93 -17.23 -6.57
C GLU A 307 -9.37 -17.47 -6.08
N CYS A 308 -10.19 -16.42 -6.03
CA CYS A 308 -11.53 -16.47 -5.47
C CYS A 308 -12.45 -15.43 -6.12
N ARG A 309 -13.76 -15.56 -5.88
CA ARG A 309 -14.77 -14.58 -6.26
C ARG A 309 -15.40 -13.93 -5.03
N TYR A 310 -15.62 -12.62 -5.11
CA TYR A 310 -16.44 -11.94 -4.14
C TYR A 310 -17.92 -12.26 -4.41
N GLN A 311 -18.60 -12.82 -3.42
CA GLN A 311 -20.06 -12.89 -3.41
C GLN A 311 -20.60 -11.48 -3.28
N ARG A 312 -21.63 -11.13 -4.06
CA ARG A 312 -22.29 -9.83 -3.91
C ARG A 312 -23.15 -9.85 -2.66
N TRP A 313 -22.80 -8.99 -1.71
CA TRP A 313 -23.57 -8.77 -0.50
C TRP A 313 -24.27 -7.43 -0.66
N THR A 314 -25.60 -7.42 -0.67
CA THR A 314 -26.33 -6.16 -0.50
C THR A 314 -26.13 -5.68 0.93
N TYR A 315 -26.18 -4.36 1.15
CA TYR A 315 -26.08 -3.82 2.51
C TYR A 315 -27.16 -4.40 3.46
N GLY A 316 -28.36 -4.66 2.94
CA GLY A 316 -29.43 -5.34 3.67
C GLY A 316 -29.07 -6.77 4.06
N ALA A 317 -28.65 -7.60 3.09
CA ALA A 317 -28.26 -8.99 3.33
C ALA A 317 -27.06 -9.10 4.29
N PHE A 318 -26.05 -8.23 4.11
CA PHE A 318 -24.91 -8.15 5.02
C PHE A 318 -25.34 -7.88 6.47
N ARG A 319 -26.24 -6.92 6.67
CA ARG A 319 -26.77 -6.59 7.98
C ARG A 319 -27.58 -7.74 8.59
N GLU A 320 -28.54 -8.25 7.85
CA GLU A 320 -29.55 -9.20 8.35
C GLU A 320 -29.01 -10.61 8.55
N ARG A 321 -28.10 -11.05 7.68
CA ARG A 321 -27.66 -12.45 7.66
C ARG A 321 -26.28 -12.65 8.27
N CYS A 322 -25.52 -11.57 8.44
CA CYS A 322 -24.12 -11.66 8.87
C CYS A 322 -23.84 -10.80 10.11
N LEU A 323 -24.08 -9.49 10.06
CA LEU A 323 -23.78 -8.62 11.21
C LEU A 323 -24.60 -8.97 12.44
N THR A 324 -25.93 -9.06 12.34
CA THR A 324 -26.80 -9.35 13.49
C THR A 324 -26.58 -10.76 14.06
N LYS A 325 -26.06 -11.68 13.25
CA LYS A 325 -25.81 -13.07 13.62
C LYS A 325 -24.44 -13.25 14.28
N TRP A 326 -23.36 -12.80 13.65
CA TRP A 326 -21.98 -13.08 14.08
C TRP A 326 -21.21 -11.85 14.57
N HIS A 327 -21.64 -10.63 14.21
CA HIS A 327 -20.90 -9.39 14.48
C HIS A 327 -21.76 -8.33 15.16
N LYS A 328 -22.39 -8.71 16.28
CA LYS A 328 -23.28 -7.84 17.07
C LYS A 328 -22.59 -6.58 17.57
N VAL A 329 -21.30 -6.66 17.93
CA VAL A 329 -20.50 -5.51 18.32
C VAL A 329 -19.18 -5.55 17.57
N THR A 330 -18.82 -4.45 16.92
CA THR A 330 -17.52 -4.28 16.25
C THR A 330 -16.94 -2.90 16.56
N HIS A 331 -15.62 -2.82 16.71
CA HIS A 331 -14.92 -1.56 16.88
C HIS A 331 -14.26 -1.15 15.57
N TRP A 332 -14.38 0.13 15.21
CA TRP A 332 -13.89 0.70 13.98
C TRP A 332 -13.04 1.91 14.33
N ILE A 333 -11.73 1.80 14.21
CA ILE A 333 -10.80 2.84 14.62
C ILE A 333 -10.09 3.36 13.38
N GLY A 334 -10.30 4.63 13.01
CA GLY A 334 -9.83 5.11 11.72
C GLY A 334 -10.09 6.58 11.43
N ASP A 335 -9.71 6.99 10.23
CA ASP A 335 -9.92 8.34 9.71
C ASP A 335 -11.25 8.47 8.93
N SER A 336 -11.35 9.55 8.15
CA SER A 336 -12.47 9.84 7.27
C SER A 336 -12.75 8.79 6.19
N ASN A 337 -11.78 7.99 5.71
CA ASN A 337 -12.09 6.90 4.78
C ASN A 337 -12.85 5.78 5.49
N LEU A 338 -12.50 5.46 6.73
CA LEU A 338 -13.25 4.49 7.53
C LEU A 338 -14.65 5.00 7.86
N GLN A 339 -14.79 6.29 8.16
CA GLN A 339 -16.10 6.92 8.32
C GLN A 339 -16.95 6.78 7.06
N ARG A 340 -16.40 7.03 5.87
CA ARG A 340 -17.12 6.88 4.58
C ARG A 340 -17.61 5.44 4.37
N ALA A 341 -16.77 4.45 4.68
CA ALA A 341 -17.18 3.05 4.69
C ALA A 341 -18.37 2.80 5.64
N LEU A 342 -18.30 3.30 6.87
CA LEU A 342 -19.40 3.18 7.83
C LEU A 342 -20.66 3.90 7.37
N LYS A 343 -20.58 5.13 6.83
CA LYS A 343 -21.74 5.86 6.30
C LYS A 343 -22.46 5.04 5.23
N ALA A 344 -21.71 4.40 4.33
CA ALA A 344 -22.29 3.50 3.33
C ALA A 344 -23.02 2.32 3.98
N LEU A 345 -22.38 1.65 4.94
CA LEU A 345 -22.92 0.47 5.61
C LEU A 345 -24.17 0.79 6.43
N THR A 346 -24.12 1.86 7.23
CA THR A 346 -25.16 2.22 8.19
C THR A 346 -26.39 2.84 7.53
N THR A 347 -26.21 3.48 6.38
CA THR A 347 -27.34 4.00 5.59
C THR A 347 -27.91 2.98 4.60
N GLY A 348 -27.41 1.74 4.60
CA GLY A 348 -27.85 0.73 3.64
C GLY A 348 -27.46 1.05 2.19
N GLY A 349 -26.45 1.89 1.98
CA GLY A 349 -26.00 2.37 0.68
C GLY A 349 -26.66 3.66 0.20
N ALA A 350 -27.59 4.24 0.97
CA ALA A 350 -28.29 5.48 0.62
C ALA A 350 -27.39 6.73 0.62
N TRP A 351 -26.32 6.72 1.43
CA TRP A 351 -25.33 7.79 1.44
C TRP A 351 -24.69 7.96 0.05
N CYS A 352 -24.81 9.17 -0.50
CA CYS A 352 -24.35 9.54 -1.85
C CYS A 352 -24.98 8.75 -3.00
N ARG A 353 -26.19 8.22 -2.80
CA ARG A 353 -27.04 7.69 -3.86
C ARG A 353 -28.47 8.26 -3.79
N GLU A 354 -29.00 8.38 -2.58
CA GLU A 354 -30.37 8.86 -2.35
C GLU A 354 -30.38 10.23 -1.68
N TRP A 355 -29.50 10.44 -0.69
CA TRP A 355 -29.57 11.63 0.15
C TRP A 355 -28.77 12.81 -0.38
N TYR A 356 -27.80 12.53 -1.25
CA TYR A 356 -26.88 13.51 -1.81
C TYR A 356 -26.62 13.19 -3.27
N ASP A 357 -26.27 14.20 -4.06
CA ASP A 357 -25.88 14.04 -5.45
C ASP A 357 -24.60 13.21 -5.55
N GLU A 358 -24.70 12.01 -6.11
CA GLU A 358 -23.59 11.09 -6.32
C GLU A 358 -22.48 11.74 -7.15
N SER A 359 -22.80 12.65 -8.08
CA SER A 359 -21.80 13.31 -8.94
C SER A 359 -21.06 14.46 -8.26
N SER A 360 -21.54 14.92 -7.10
CA SER A 360 -20.98 16.06 -6.38
C SER A 360 -19.57 15.78 -5.84
N SER A 361 -18.75 16.83 -5.77
CA SER A 361 -17.41 16.75 -5.18
C SER A 361 -17.45 16.39 -3.70
N GLU A 362 -18.53 16.79 -3.04
CA GLU A 362 -18.87 16.54 -1.66
C GLU A 362 -19.00 15.03 -1.46
N CYS A 363 -19.80 14.36 -2.27
CA CYS A 363 -19.93 12.92 -2.20
C CYS A 363 -18.67 12.16 -2.59
N GLN A 364 -18.03 12.56 -3.69
CA GLN A 364 -16.88 11.83 -4.20
C GLN A 364 -15.62 12.04 -3.37
N CYS A 365 -15.42 13.23 -2.81
CA CYS A 365 -14.16 13.61 -2.19
C CYS A 365 -14.26 14.18 -0.78
N GLN A 366 -15.44 14.58 -0.28
CA GLN A 366 -15.57 15.16 1.06
C GLN A 366 -16.26 14.18 2.01
N GLY A 367 -15.51 13.66 2.99
CA GLY A 367 -16.07 12.75 3.99
C GLY A 367 -16.75 13.47 5.15
N LYS A 368 -16.26 14.67 5.50
CA LYS A 368 -16.57 15.32 6.77
C LYS A 368 -17.94 15.99 6.75
N GLU A 369 -18.24 16.82 5.76
CA GLU A 369 -19.39 17.75 5.81
C GLU A 369 -20.77 17.09 5.66
N LEU A 370 -20.83 15.85 5.15
CA LEU A 370 -22.09 15.14 4.92
C LEU A 370 -22.53 14.38 6.17
N SER A 371 -23.38 14.97 7.00
CA SER A 371 -23.96 14.31 8.17
C SER A 371 -24.92 13.19 7.76
N VAL A 372 -24.71 11.98 8.29
CA VAL A 372 -25.73 10.93 8.28
C VAL A 372 -26.21 10.70 9.72
N PRO A 373 -27.40 10.13 9.95
CA PRO A 373 -27.84 9.77 11.29
C PRO A 373 -26.74 8.99 12.01
N HIS A 374 -26.37 9.44 13.21
CA HIS A 374 -25.36 8.84 14.09
C HIS A 374 -23.89 8.94 13.63
N ILE A 375 -23.59 9.53 12.46
CA ILE A 375 -22.21 9.81 12.01
C ILE A 375 -22.15 11.25 11.45
N SER A 376 -21.78 12.19 12.31
CA SER A 376 -21.52 13.60 11.97
C SER A 376 -20.14 14.05 12.46
N ASN A 377 -19.72 15.26 12.09
CA ASN A 377 -18.46 15.84 12.60
C ASN A 377 -18.52 16.27 14.06
N GLU A 378 -19.72 16.41 14.61
CA GLU A 378 -19.94 16.87 15.98
C GLU A 378 -19.95 15.72 16.98
N VAL A 379 -19.87 14.47 16.49
CA VAL A 379 -19.85 13.32 17.37
C VAL A 379 -18.46 13.24 18.03
N PRO A 380 -18.39 12.96 19.34
CA PRO A 380 -17.11 12.84 20.06
C PRO A 380 -16.14 11.88 19.38
N SER A 381 -14.86 11.93 19.77
CA SER A 381 -13.78 11.05 19.28
C SER A 381 -14.16 9.57 19.27
N TRP A 382 -15.13 9.20 20.11
CA TRP A 382 -15.87 7.96 19.99
C TRP A 382 -17.37 8.15 19.82
N SER A 383 -17.95 7.34 18.95
CA SER A 383 -19.38 7.35 18.64
C SER A 383 -19.93 5.94 18.73
N ILE A 384 -20.97 5.75 19.54
CA ILE A 384 -21.85 4.61 19.36
C ILE A 384 -22.71 4.95 18.16
N ILE A 385 -22.72 4.05 17.17
CA ILE A 385 -23.72 4.07 16.10
C ILE A 385 -24.73 3.01 16.52
N PRO A 386 -25.67 3.35 17.43
CA PRO A 386 -26.68 2.41 17.84
C PRO A 386 -27.62 2.22 16.67
N TYR A 387 -28.06 0.97 16.51
CA TYR A 387 -29.38 0.68 15.97
C TYR A 387 -29.56 1.01 14.49
N LEU A 388 -29.72 -0.04 13.67
CA LEU A 388 -30.22 0.10 12.30
C LEU A 388 -31.74 -0.16 12.36
N PRO A 389 -32.60 0.88 12.46
CA PRO A 389 -33.95 0.80 13.03
C PRO A 389 -34.97 -0.04 12.26
N ALA A 390 -34.61 -0.54 11.09
CA ALA A 390 -35.59 -1.01 10.11
C ALA A 390 -36.04 -2.46 10.29
N TYR A 391 -35.46 -3.27 11.20
CA TYR A 391 -35.73 -4.72 11.23
C TYR A 391 -35.89 -5.34 12.62
N LYS A 392 -36.80 -6.32 12.70
CA LYS A 392 -37.34 -6.92 13.95
C LYS A 392 -36.38 -7.88 14.69
N ASN A 393 -35.28 -8.33 14.09
CA ASN A 393 -34.55 -9.53 14.53
C ASN A 393 -33.07 -9.30 14.91
N GLY A 394 -32.77 -8.25 15.67
CA GLY A 394 -31.47 -8.09 16.34
C GLY A 394 -30.70 -6.84 15.91
N ASN A 395 -29.86 -6.35 16.84
CA ASN A 395 -29.11 -5.10 16.68
C ASN A 395 -27.62 -5.41 16.49
N ALA A 396 -27.01 -4.77 15.49
CA ALA A 396 -25.55 -4.65 15.38
C ALA A 396 -25.15 -3.23 15.84
N THR A 397 -24.06 -3.14 16.58
CA THR A 397 -23.53 -1.90 17.15
C THR A 397 -22.11 -1.68 16.64
N PHE A 398 -21.85 -0.48 16.13
CA PHE A 398 -20.52 -0.06 15.75
C PHE A 398 -20.01 0.97 16.77
N LEU A 399 -18.79 0.77 17.25
CA LEU A 399 -18.06 1.75 18.01
C LEU A 399 -17.00 2.37 17.11
N LEU A 400 -17.26 3.59 16.65
CA LEU A 400 -16.30 4.36 15.85
C LEU A 400 -15.36 5.12 16.78
N GLY A 401 -14.05 4.98 16.59
CA GLY A 401 -13.01 5.80 17.19
C GLY A 401 -12.19 6.52 16.11
N LEU A 402 -11.95 7.83 16.24
CA LEU A 402 -11.18 8.56 15.22
C LEU A 402 -9.67 8.33 15.36
N THR A 403 -8.90 8.51 14.29
CA THR A 403 -7.42 8.38 14.30
C THR A 403 -6.74 9.37 15.22
N GLU A 404 -7.32 10.54 15.50
CA GLU A 404 -6.82 11.39 16.58
C GLU A 404 -6.77 10.66 17.92
N SER A 405 -7.58 9.60 18.10
CA SER A 405 -7.62 8.72 19.28
C SER A 405 -6.48 7.69 19.34
N LEU A 406 -5.61 7.61 18.33
CA LEU A 406 -4.47 6.68 18.27
C LEU A 406 -3.13 7.31 18.70
N GLN A 407 -3.08 8.62 19.03
CA GLN A 407 -1.84 9.30 19.42
C GLN A 407 -1.50 9.07 20.91
N PRO A 408 -0.38 8.40 21.26
CA PRO A 408 -0.06 8.04 22.65
C PRO A 408 0.03 9.25 23.60
N ASN A 409 0.55 10.38 23.10
CA ASN A 409 0.77 11.59 23.89
C ASN A 409 -0.52 12.33 24.24
N HIS A 410 -1.63 12.03 23.57
CA HIS A 410 -2.93 12.64 23.82
C HIS A 410 -3.82 11.82 24.77
N TYR A 411 -3.45 10.59 25.16
CA TYR A 411 -4.35 9.72 25.94
C TYR A 411 -3.67 8.98 27.09
N LYS A 412 -4.02 9.39 28.32
CA LYS A 412 -3.77 8.63 29.56
C LYS A 412 -4.85 7.59 29.88
N SER A 413 -5.90 7.40 29.06
CA SER A 413 -7.07 6.59 29.45
C SER A 413 -7.65 5.68 28.37
N TRP A 414 -6.85 5.02 27.54
CA TRP A 414 -7.39 3.85 26.82
C TRP A 414 -7.72 2.74 27.82
N SER A 415 -8.95 2.74 28.33
CA SER A 415 -9.46 1.75 29.27
C SER A 415 -10.80 1.23 28.77
N TRP A 416 -11.03 -0.09 28.89
CA TRP A 416 -12.35 -0.69 28.62
C TRP A 416 -13.46 -0.11 29.53
N LYS A 417 -13.09 0.64 30.58
CA LYS A 417 -14.05 1.39 31.40
C LYS A 417 -14.56 2.63 30.67
N ASP A 418 -13.81 3.25 29.76
CA ASP A 418 -14.20 4.50 29.09
C ASP A 418 -15.30 4.29 28.04
N ILE A 419 -15.50 3.09 27.50
CA ILE A 419 -16.70 2.78 26.68
C ILE A 419 -17.99 3.00 27.49
N ARG A 420 -17.91 2.85 28.82
CA ARG A 420 -19.03 3.15 29.72
C ARG A 420 -19.29 4.65 29.87
N ASP A 421 -18.27 5.45 29.62
CA ASP A 421 -18.31 6.92 29.66
C ASP A 421 -18.79 7.51 28.31
N LEU A 422 -18.89 6.68 27.26
CA LEU A 422 -19.38 7.07 25.93
C LEU A 422 -20.91 6.97 25.76
N ALA A 423 -21.63 6.48 26.77
CA ALA A 423 -23.08 6.45 26.70
C ALA A 423 -23.66 7.88 26.81
N PRO A 424 -24.38 8.38 25.79
CA PRO A 424 -25.05 9.66 25.89
C PRO A 424 -26.23 9.53 26.86
N GLY A 425 -26.11 10.15 28.04
CA GLY A 425 -27.14 10.13 29.07
C GLY A 425 -27.23 8.80 29.84
N ASN A 426 -27.99 8.81 30.95
CA ASN A 426 -28.12 7.79 32.01
C ASN A 426 -28.36 6.32 31.61
N THR A 427 -28.26 5.93 30.33
CA THR A 427 -28.12 4.54 29.89
C THR A 427 -26.76 4.00 30.34
N PRO A 428 -26.70 3.10 31.33
CA PRO A 428 -25.43 2.56 31.75
C PRO A 428 -24.87 1.70 30.60
N ALA A 429 -23.74 2.09 30.03
CA ALA A 429 -23.02 1.29 29.02
C ALA A 429 -22.37 0.02 29.61
N THR A 430 -22.91 -0.47 30.73
CA THR A 430 -22.43 -1.64 31.46
C THR A 430 -22.69 -2.97 30.75
N ASN A 431 -23.43 -2.99 29.64
CA ASN A 431 -23.77 -4.22 28.91
C ASN A 431 -23.47 -4.15 27.40
N LEU A 432 -22.45 -3.41 26.95
CA LEU A 432 -21.96 -3.64 25.59
C LEU A 432 -21.16 -4.94 25.57
N ASP A 433 -21.56 -5.87 24.69
CA ASP A 433 -20.87 -7.13 24.48
C ASP A 433 -19.40 -6.90 24.08
N THR A 434 -18.55 -7.89 24.36
CA THR A 434 -17.19 -7.89 23.82
C THR A 434 -17.26 -7.88 22.28
N PRO A 435 -16.55 -6.98 21.58
CA PRO A 435 -16.56 -6.94 20.13
C PRO A 435 -16.07 -8.26 19.58
N THR A 436 -16.72 -8.74 18.54
CA THR A 436 -16.29 -9.96 17.84
C THR A 436 -15.19 -9.67 16.83
N MET A 437 -14.92 -8.40 16.53
CA MET A 437 -13.88 -7.96 15.61
C MET A 437 -13.52 -6.49 15.85
N VAL A 438 -12.26 -6.15 15.58
CA VAL A 438 -11.76 -4.77 15.53
C VAL A 438 -11.22 -4.46 14.15
N ILE A 439 -11.66 -3.37 13.55
CA ILE A 439 -11.18 -2.86 12.27
C ILE A 439 -10.36 -1.60 12.54
N ILE A 440 -9.15 -1.57 12.02
CA ILE A 440 -8.19 -0.48 12.21
C ILE A 440 -7.83 0.04 10.83
N ASN A 441 -8.14 1.31 10.57
CA ASN A 441 -7.67 1.98 9.37
C ASN A 441 -6.35 2.67 9.63
N LEU A 442 -5.35 2.36 8.80
CA LEU A 442 -4.10 3.09 8.82
C LEU A 442 -4.36 4.53 8.31
N PRO A 443 -4.00 5.56 9.08
CA PRO A 443 -4.36 6.94 8.78
C PRO A 443 -3.84 7.37 7.42
N HIS A 444 -4.78 7.66 6.53
CA HIS A 444 -4.57 8.34 5.26
C HIS A 444 -4.29 9.83 5.48
N SER A 445 -4.90 10.42 6.50
CA SER A 445 -4.63 11.79 6.96
C SER A 445 -3.22 11.99 7.52
N ASP A 446 -2.43 10.94 7.82
CA ASP A 446 -1.00 11.04 8.15
C ASP A 446 -0.09 10.85 6.92
N THR A 447 -0.67 10.52 5.76
CA THR A 447 0.03 10.46 4.48
C THR A 447 0.08 11.80 3.76
N LEU A 448 -0.72 12.79 4.19
CA LEU A 448 -0.98 14.03 3.45
C LEU A 448 -0.51 15.35 4.06
N PRO A 449 -0.43 15.55 5.40
CA PRO A 449 0.53 16.46 5.96
C PRO A 449 1.88 15.75 5.85
N LEU A 450 2.46 15.95 4.68
CA LEU A 450 3.86 15.82 4.35
C LEU A 450 4.79 16.36 5.47
N SER A 451 4.28 17.22 6.36
CA SER A 451 4.97 17.77 7.53
C SER A 451 5.36 16.78 8.64
N ARG A 452 4.77 15.58 8.76
CA ARG A 452 5.22 14.57 9.74
C ARG A 452 6.32 13.68 9.16
N PRO A 453 7.54 13.64 9.75
CA PRO A 453 8.58 12.70 9.37
C PRO A 453 8.06 11.25 9.45
N LEU A 454 8.41 10.42 8.47
CA LEU A 454 8.00 9.01 8.49
C LEU A 454 8.52 8.24 9.73
N PRO A 455 9.74 8.48 10.30
CA PRO A 455 10.17 7.79 11.51
C PRO A 455 9.21 7.98 12.70
N GLU A 456 8.75 9.20 12.94
CA GLU A 456 7.77 9.49 14.02
C GLU A 456 6.45 8.74 13.79
N LEU A 457 6.07 8.60 12.51
CA LEU A 457 4.91 7.82 12.13
C LEU A 457 5.16 6.33 12.39
N LEU A 458 6.34 5.79 12.05
CA LEU A 458 6.74 4.41 12.35
C LEU A 458 6.67 4.11 13.85
N ASP A 459 7.26 4.99 14.67
CA ASP A 459 7.26 4.87 16.12
C ASP A 459 5.83 4.83 16.68
N SER A 460 4.93 5.66 16.13
CA SER A 460 3.53 5.69 16.53
C SER A 460 2.81 4.37 16.25
N PHE A 461 3.12 3.71 15.13
CA PHE A 461 2.54 2.39 14.80
C PHE A 461 3.15 1.25 15.61
N GLN A 462 4.43 1.30 15.92
CA GLN A 462 5.05 0.34 16.83
C GLN A 462 4.44 0.45 18.24
N ALA A 463 4.23 1.68 18.73
CA ALA A 463 3.53 1.93 19.98
C ALA A 463 2.07 1.44 19.97
N LEU A 464 1.44 1.37 18.80
CA LEU A 464 0.10 0.84 18.64
C LEU A 464 0.03 -0.68 18.89
N ILE A 465 1.08 -1.45 18.58
CA ILE A 465 1.08 -2.92 18.73
C ILE A 465 0.80 -3.34 20.19
N PRO A 466 1.55 -2.88 21.22
CA PRO A 466 1.26 -3.21 22.61
C PRO A 466 -0.17 -2.84 23.04
N HIS A 467 -0.71 -1.73 22.52
CA HIS A 467 -2.08 -1.32 22.83
C HIS A 467 -3.10 -2.29 22.23
N LEU A 468 -2.99 -2.63 20.95
CA LEU A 468 -3.88 -3.58 20.29
C LEU A 468 -3.76 -4.98 20.89
N HIS A 469 -2.54 -5.39 21.20
CA HIS A 469 -2.26 -6.64 21.87
C HIS A 469 -2.98 -6.73 23.21
N THR A 470 -2.75 -5.75 24.10
CA THR A 470 -3.31 -5.72 25.46
C THR A 470 -4.84 -5.58 25.46
N LYS A 471 -5.42 -4.87 24.48
CA LYS A 471 -6.86 -4.61 24.45
C LYS A 471 -7.67 -5.69 23.75
N TYR A 472 -7.12 -6.28 22.69
CA TYR A 472 -7.87 -7.15 21.79
C TYR A 472 -7.19 -8.50 21.56
N ALA A 473 -5.91 -8.52 21.21
CA ALA A 473 -5.26 -9.74 20.77
C ALA A 473 -5.15 -10.80 21.88
N ILE A 474 -4.80 -10.41 23.11
CA ILE A 474 -4.77 -11.35 24.26
C ILE A 474 -6.12 -11.99 24.58
N ARG A 475 -7.22 -11.42 24.07
CA ARG A 475 -8.58 -11.95 24.23
C ARG A 475 -9.01 -12.78 23.03
N GLY A 476 -8.12 -13.03 22.06
CA GLY A 476 -8.41 -13.73 20.82
C GLY A 476 -9.36 -12.97 19.88
N ILE A 477 -9.53 -11.65 20.07
CA ILE A 477 -10.43 -10.86 19.21
C ILE A 477 -9.72 -10.62 17.87
N PRO A 478 -10.31 -11.04 16.73
CA PRO A 478 -9.73 -10.82 15.40
C PRO A 478 -9.55 -9.33 15.09
N ILE A 479 -8.42 -9.01 14.45
CA ILE A 479 -8.06 -7.65 14.05
C ILE A 479 -8.02 -7.58 12.51
N VAL A 480 -8.73 -6.63 11.93
CA VAL A 480 -8.69 -6.33 10.49
C VAL A 480 -7.94 -5.02 10.30
N ILE A 481 -6.89 -5.04 9.48
CA ILE A 481 -6.10 -3.88 9.13
C ILE A 481 -6.53 -3.41 7.74
N ARG A 482 -7.14 -2.23 7.65
CA ARG A 482 -7.44 -1.56 6.38
C ARG A 482 -6.20 -0.78 5.94
N THR A 483 -5.71 -1.05 4.73
CA THR A 483 -4.57 -0.31 4.17
C THR A 483 -4.94 1.15 3.86
N PRO A 484 -3.96 2.06 3.81
CA PRO A 484 -4.21 3.42 3.33
C PRO A 484 -4.68 3.40 1.88
N GLN A 485 -5.54 4.36 1.51
CA GLN A 485 -5.94 4.49 0.11
C GLN A 485 -4.73 4.81 -0.76
N PHE A 486 -4.63 4.21 -1.94
CA PHE A 486 -3.65 4.66 -2.92
C PHE A 486 -3.94 6.11 -3.32
N SER A 487 -2.93 6.98 -3.15
CA SER A 487 -3.00 8.36 -3.66
C SER A 487 -2.20 8.47 -4.96
N PRO A 488 -2.82 8.81 -6.10
CA PRO A 488 -2.09 9.03 -7.36
C PRO A 488 -1.30 10.36 -7.40
N THR A 489 -1.32 11.15 -6.31
CA THR A 489 -0.73 12.49 -6.23
C THR A 489 0.72 12.46 -5.69
N LEU A 490 1.22 13.59 -5.16
CA LEU A 490 2.55 13.71 -4.56
C LEU A 490 2.78 12.71 -3.41
N ALA A 491 1.71 12.21 -2.77
CA ALA A 491 1.77 11.23 -1.69
C ALA A 491 1.90 9.77 -2.16
N ARG A 492 2.00 9.49 -3.46
CA ARG A 492 2.02 8.12 -4.00
C ARG A 492 3.10 7.23 -3.39
N ALA A 493 4.35 7.68 -3.45
CA ALA A 493 5.49 6.94 -2.90
C ALA A 493 5.32 6.66 -1.39
N ARG A 494 4.86 7.68 -0.65
CA ARG A 494 4.62 7.59 0.78
C ARG A 494 3.49 6.59 1.09
N THR A 495 2.32 6.71 0.47
CA THR A 495 1.20 5.78 0.70
C THR A 495 1.56 4.34 0.40
N LYS A 496 2.37 4.08 -0.63
CA LYS A 496 2.87 2.75 -0.98
C LYS A 496 3.81 2.18 0.09
N ILE A 497 4.80 2.95 0.53
CA ILE A 497 5.73 2.54 1.60
C ILE A 497 4.95 2.24 2.88
N ILE A 498 4.07 3.16 3.27
CA ILE A 498 3.20 3.05 4.45
C ILE A 498 2.34 1.79 4.35
N SER A 499 1.64 1.58 3.23
CA SER A 499 0.75 0.43 3.06
C SER A 499 1.49 -0.90 3.22
N ARG A 500 2.62 -1.08 2.55
CA ARG A 500 3.38 -2.34 2.61
C ARG A 500 4.01 -2.53 3.98
N TYR A 501 4.78 -1.55 4.43
CA TYR A 501 5.61 -1.68 5.62
C TYR A 501 4.78 -1.80 6.90
N PHE A 502 3.69 -1.03 7.02
CA PHE A 502 2.87 -1.08 8.23
C PHE A 502 2.01 -2.31 8.34
N VAL A 503 1.47 -2.81 7.22
CA VAL A 503 0.78 -4.09 7.23
C VAL A 503 1.73 -5.17 7.73
N ASP A 504 2.95 -5.24 7.18
CA ASP A 504 3.93 -6.25 7.58
C ASP A 504 4.27 -6.17 9.07
N VAL A 505 4.55 -4.97 9.58
CA VAL A 505 4.90 -4.75 11.01
C VAL A 505 3.74 -5.11 11.94
N LEU A 506 2.52 -4.62 11.67
CA LEU A 506 1.36 -4.88 12.52
C LEU A 506 0.94 -6.35 12.46
N VAL A 507 0.95 -6.95 11.27
CA VAL A 507 0.64 -8.37 11.09
C VAL A 507 1.66 -9.22 11.82
N ALA A 508 2.96 -8.96 11.67
CA ALA A 508 4.01 -9.70 12.36
C ALA A 508 3.88 -9.58 13.89
N GLY A 509 3.62 -8.38 14.41
CA GLY A 509 3.50 -8.13 15.84
C GLY A 509 2.24 -8.70 16.50
N LEU A 510 1.12 -8.85 15.76
CA LEU A 510 -0.18 -9.25 16.32
C LEU A 510 -0.55 -10.71 16.04
N ARG A 511 -0.12 -11.27 14.89
CA ARG A 511 -0.45 -12.64 14.46
C ARG A 511 -0.10 -13.75 15.47
N PRO A 512 0.96 -13.64 16.30
CA PRO A 512 1.24 -14.67 17.30
C PRO A 512 0.13 -14.87 18.35
N THR A 513 -0.78 -13.89 18.50
CA THR A 513 -1.77 -13.89 19.60
C THR A 513 -3.22 -13.82 19.14
N THR A 514 -3.48 -13.39 17.90
CA THR A 514 -4.83 -13.33 17.35
C THR A 514 -4.83 -13.48 15.84
N ALA A 515 -6.01 -13.75 15.27
CA ALA A 515 -6.21 -13.70 13.83
C ALA A 515 -6.09 -12.25 13.34
N VAL A 516 -5.21 -12.03 12.36
CA VAL A 516 -5.01 -10.73 11.72
C VAL A 516 -5.36 -10.85 10.25
N HIS A 517 -6.33 -10.05 9.80
CA HIS A 517 -6.76 -9.99 8.41
C HIS A 517 -6.37 -8.65 7.80
N VAL A 518 -6.10 -8.64 6.50
CA VAL A 518 -5.82 -7.43 5.74
C VAL A 518 -7.02 -7.13 4.85
N TRP A 519 -7.53 -5.91 4.94
CA TRP A 519 -8.48 -5.32 4.00
C TRP A 519 -7.68 -4.40 3.07
N ASP A 520 -7.18 -4.96 1.98
CA ASP A 520 -6.21 -4.29 1.10
C ASP A 520 -6.88 -3.43 0.04
N VAL A 521 -7.26 -2.22 0.45
CA VAL A 521 -7.84 -1.19 -0.43
C VAL A 521 -6.77 -0.49 -1.27
N HIS A 522 -5.52 -0.44 -0.81
CA HIS A 522 -4.40 0.14 -1.52
C HIS A 522 -4.18 -0.56 -2.86
N GLN A 523 -4.03 -1.88 -2.84
CA GLN A 523 -3.79 -2.65 -4.05
C GLN A 523 -4.94 -2.48 -5.06
N MET A 524 -6.19 -2.55 -4.58
CA MET A 524 -7.38 -2.38 -5.42
C MET A 524 -7.39 -1.03 -6.14
N SER A 525 -7.05 0.05 -5.43
CA SER A 525 -7.02 1.41 -5.97
C SER A 525 -5.77 1.74 -6.78
N GLU A 526 -4.61 1.15 -6.46
CA GLU A 526 -3.38 1.31 -7.23
C GLU A 526 -3.48 0.69 -8.63
N GLN A 527 -4.14 -0.46 -8.72
CA GLN A 527 -4.35 -1.22 -9.96
C GLN A 527 -5.58 -0.75 -10.74
N ALA A 528 -6.34 0.22 -10.22
CA ALA A 528 -7.50 0.78 -10.91
C ALA A 528 -7.15 1.33 -12.30
N SER A 529 -8.14 1.36 -13.20
CA SER A 529 -7.97 1.92 -14.54
C SER A 529 -7.44 3.36 -14.50
N ALA A 530 -6.84 3.81 -15.60
CA ALA A 530 -6.36 5.20 -15.70
C ALA A 530 -7.48 6.23 -15.42
N SER A 531 -8.72 5.98 -15.85
CA SER A 531 -9.87 6.87 -15.57
C SER A 531 -10.26 6.87 -14.09
N ALA A 532 -10.32 5.70 -13.45
CA ALA A 532 -10.56 5.58 -12.02
C ALA A 532 -9.48 6.28 -11.19
N ARG A 533 -8.20 6.06 -11.50
CA ARG A 533 -7.08 6.76 -10.84
C ARG A 533 -7.17 8.27 -11.03
N LYS A 534 -7.60 8.74 -12.22
CA LYS A 534 -7.82 10.17 -12.47
C LYS A 534 -8.93 10.73 -11.58
N ARG A 535 -10.02 9.99 -11.34
CA ARG A 535 -11.06 10.39 -10.37
C ARG A 535 -10.53 10.43 -8.95
N LEU A 536 -9.82 9.38 -8.51
CA LEU A 536 -9.19 9.35 -7.19
C LEU A 536 -8.23 10.53 -6.98
N ALA A 537 -7.54 10.98 -8.04
CA ALA A 537 -6.65 12.14 -8.01
C ALA A 537 -7.37 13.48 -7.79
N GLN A 538 -8.68 13.56 -8.05
CA GLN A 538 -9.46 14.78 -7.83
C GLN A 538 -9.70 15.04 -6.34
N CYS A 539 -9.62 14.00 -5.51
CA CYS A 539 -9.77 14.12 -4.08
C CYS A 539 -8.43 14.53 -3.46
N SER A 540 -8.30 15.80 -3.07
CA SER A 540 -7.08 16.37 -2.47
C SER A 540 -6.61 15.60 -1.23
N LEU A 541 -7.56 15.06 -0.48
CA LEU A 541 -7.31 14.23 0.69
C LEU A 541 -7.19 12.73 0.35
N GLY A 542 -7.05 12.35 -0.91
CA GLY A 542 -6.98 10.95 -1.39
C GLY A 542 -8.09 10.05 -0.85
N HIS A 543 -9.28 10.61 -0.61
CA HIS A 543 -10.43 9.82 -0.21
C HIS A 543 -10.86 8.88 -1.34
N ALA A 544 -11.35 7.70 -0.96
CA ALA A 544 -11.99 6.79 -1.90
C ALA A 544 -13.28 7.44 -2.45
N SER A 545 -13.46 7.38 -3.77
CA SER A 545 -14.72 7.74 -4.43
C SER A 545 -15.85 6.82 -3.99
N ARG A 546 -17.10 7.22 -4.22
CA ARG A 546 -18.27 6.50 -3.71
C ARG A 546 -18.33 5.05 -4.21
N ASP A 547 -18.06 4.81 -5.49
CA ASP A 547 -17.97 3.47 -6.08
C ASP A 547 -16.85 2.62 -5.46
N PHE A 548 -15.70 3.21 -5.18
CA PHE A 548 -14.61 2.53 -4.48
C PHE A 548 -14.99 2.15 -3.05
N VAL A 549 -15.66 3.05 -2.30
CA VAL A 549 -16.15 2.72 -0.96
C VAL A 549 -17.07 1.49 -0.98
N ASP A 550 -17.96 1.39 -1.98
CA ASP A 550 -18.84 0.23 -2.13
C ASP A 550 -18.05 -1.06 -2.45
N LEU A 551 -17.03 -0.98 -3.31
CA LEU A 551 -16.17 -2.12 -3.67
C LEU A 551 -15.27 -2.59 -2.52
N GLU A 552 -14.71 -1.64 -1.78
CA GLU A 552 -13.93 -1.91 -0.57
C GLU A 552 -14.81 -2.56 0.49
N ASN A 553 -16.01 -2.02 0.74
CA ASN A 553 -16.99 -2.63 1.63
C ASN A 553 -17.39 -4.02 1.16
N GLN A 554 -17.54 -4.24 -0.15
CA GLN A 554 -17.85 -5.56 -0.69
C GLN A 554 -16.77 -6.59 -0.32
N ALA A 555 -15.49 -6.21 -0.37
CA ALA A 555 -14.39 -7.08 0.07
C ALA A 555 -14.47 -7.38 1.58
N LEU A 556 -14.71 -6.35 2.41
CA LEU A 556 -14.86 -6.50 3.86
C LEU A 556 -16.05 -7.40 4.23
N MET A 557 -17.20 -7.23 3.57
CA MET A 557 -18.38 -8.07 3.81
C MET A 557 -18.08 -9.54 3.53
N ASN A 558 -17.32 -9.85 2.47
CA ASN A 558 -16.93 -11.23 2.17
C ASN A 558 -15.99 -11.79 3.25
N LEU A 559 -15.03 -11.00 3.74
CA LEU A 559 -14.20 -11.40 4.88
C LEU A 559 -15.05 -11.74 6.12
N MET A 560 -15.96 -10.84 6.51
CA MET A 560 -16.77 -11.03 7.72
C MET A 560 -17.76 -12.19 7.60
N CYS A 561 -18.37 -12.39 6.43
CA CYS A 561 -19.50 -13.31 6.30
C CYS A 561 -19.12 -14.68 5.75
N ASN A 562 -18.28 -14.73 4.72
CA ASN A 562 -18.03 -16.01 4.04
C ASN A 562 -17.17 -16.94 4.90
N GLN A 563 -16.29 -16.39 5.73
CA GLN A 563 -15.54 -17.19 6.70
C GLN A 563 -16.51 -17.87 7.68
N GLN A 564 -17.44 -17.12 8.27
CA GLN A 564 -18.42 -17.65 9.22
C GLN A 564 -19.37 -18.67 8.57
N LEU A 565 -19.82 -18.40 7.33
CA LEU A 565 -20.61 -19.37 6.56
C LEU A 565 -19.85 -20.68 6.29
N ALA A 566 -18.55 -20.61 6.02
CA ALA A 566 -17.73 -21.79 5.80
C ALA A 566 -17.55 -22.60 7.10
N GLU A 567 -17.33 -21.92 8.22
CA GLU A 567 -17.22 -22.53 9.56
C GLU A 567 -18.53 -23.21 9.97
N GLU A 568 -19.69 -22.57 9.80
CA GLU A 568 -20.99 -23.18 10.08
C GLU A 568 -21.26 -24.42 9.21
N LYS A 569 -20.95 -24.34 7.91
CA LYS A 569 -21.11 -25.48 7.01
C LYS A 569 -20.25 -26.67 7.44
N ALA A 570 -19.04 -26.41 7.93
CA ALA A 570 -18.14 -27.45 8.42
C ALA A 570 -18.63 -28.13 9.73
N GLN A 571 -19.43 -27.43 10.54
CA GLN A 571 -20.00 -28.00 11.78
C GLN A 571 -21.23 -28.89 11.54
N HIS A 572 -21.86 -28.79 10.36
CA HIS A 572 -23.06 -29.55 10.00
C HIS A 572 -22.78 -30.77 9.09
N ILE A 573 -21.52 -31.00 8.74
CA ILE A 573 -21.03 -32.21 8.04
C ILE A 573 -20.44 -33.14 9.09
#